data_AF-A0A6H1ZZC7-F1
#
_entry.id   AF-A0A6H1ZZC7-F1
#
_cell.length_a   1.000
_cell.length_b   1.000
_cell.length_c   1.000
_cell.angle_alpha   90.00
_cell.angle_beta   90.00
_cell.angle_gamma   90.00
#
_symmetry.space_group_name_H-M   'P 1'
#
loop_
_entity.id
_entity.type
_entity.pdbx_description
1 polymer ?
#
loop_
_entity_poly.entity_id
_entity_poly.type
_entity_poly.pdbx_seq_one_letter_code
_entity_poly.pdbx_strand_id
1 'polypeptide(L)' 'MAKAKILDIKERTKWVAPDKSVQTLVVTYETAKGYRGTIRDIPEDASEGDIWDQIRRHMKTKEHLLGTEKELE' A
#
# COMPACT_ATOMS: atom_id res chain seq x y z
N MET A 1 -1.65 -15.62 -11.00
CA MET A 1 -1.21 -14.63 -10.00
C MET A 1 -1.96 -13.33 -10.28
N ALA A 2 -2.80 -12.85 -9.36
CA ALA A 2 -3.54 -11.61 -9.56
C ALA A 2 -2.55 -10.46 -9.67
N LYS A 3 -2.39 -9.91 -10.88
CA LYS A 3 -1.48 -8.79 -11.14
C LYS A 3 -2.12 -7.54 -10.54
N ALA A 4 -1.52 -7.00 -9.48
CA ALA A 4 -1.76 -5.62 -9.10
C ALA A 4 -0.92 -4.72 -10.03
N LYS A 5 -1.41 -3.53 -10.32
CA LYS A 5 -0.75 -2.49 -11.10
C LYS A 5 -0.56 -1.28 -10.21
N ILE A 6 0.67 -0.77 -10.14
CA ILE A 6 0.93 0.51 -9.48
C ILE A 6 0.40 1.62 -10.39
N LEU A 7 -0.44 2.48 -9.84
CA LEU A 7 -1.04 3.60 -10.56
C LEU A 7 -0.26 4.90 -10.34
N ASP A 8 0.23 5.11 -9.13
CA ASP A 8 0.83 6.38 -8.70
C ASP A 8 1.79 6.13 -7.54
N ILE A 9 2.97 6.75 -7.58
CA ILE A 9 3.93 6.76 -6.48
C ILE A 9 4.22 8.23 -6.18
N LYS A 10 3.96 8.65 -4.95
CA LYS A 10 4.16 10.03 -4.50
C LYS A 10 5.10 10.09 -3.33
N GLU A 11 6.11 10.95 -3.44
CA GLU A 11 6.95 11.31 -2.31
C GLU A 11 6.21 12.27 -1.40
N ARG A 12 6.32 12.03 -0.09
CA ARG A 12 5.72 12.85 0.95
C ARG A 12 6.69 12.99 2.10
N THR A 13 7.03 14.24 2.41
CA THR A 13 7.73 14.57 3.64
C THR A 13 6.75 14.51 4.81
N LYS A 14 6.99 13.60 5.74
CA LYS A 14 6.24 13.47 6.99
C LYS A 14 7.06 14.07 8.13
N TRP A 15 6.51 15.07 8.78
CA TRP A 15 7.05 15.64 10.01
C TRP A 15 6.70 14.70 11.17
N VAL A 16 7.72 14.09 11.77
CA VAL A 16 7.58 13.22 12.96
C VAL A 16 7.90 13.96 14.25
N ALA A 17 8.65 15.06 14.16
CA ALA A 17 8.97 15.97 15.25
C ALA A 17 9.19 17.38 14.68
N PRO A 18 9.16 18.46 15.50
CA PRO A 18 9.36 19.83 15.02
C PRO A 18 10.68 20.06 14.27
N ASP A 19 11.74 19.31 14.59
CA ASP A 19 13.04 19.32 13.89
C ASP A 19 13.26 18.05 13.02
N LYS A 20 12.31 17.10 13.15
CA LYS A 20 12.24 15.74 12.60
C LYS A 20 11.43 15.59 11.30
N SER A 21 11.98 15.65 10.10
CA SER A 21 11.25 15.22 8.89
C SER A 21 11.81 13.93 8.30
N VAL A 22 10.93 13.02 7.87
CA VAL A 22 11.29 11.82 7.10
C VAL A 22 10.58 11.86 5.76
N GLN A 23 11.27 11.48 4.68
CA GLN A 23 10.58 11.30 3.39
C GLN A 23 10.00 9.89 3.33
N THR A 24 8.78 9.80 2.81
CA THR A 24 8.03 8.57 2.70
C THR A 24 7.37 8.52 1.34
N LEU A 25 7.16 7.33 0.81
CA LEU A 25 6.42 7.08 -0.40
C LEU A 25 4.98 6.72 -0.06
N VAL A 26 4.07 7.25 -0.87
CA VAL A 26 2.66 6.91 -0.91
C VAL A 26 2.43 6.22 -2.25
N VAL A 27 2.18 4.91 -2.20
CA VAL A 27 2.00 4.08 -3.39
C VAL A 27 0.54 3.72 -3.52
N THR A 28 -0.07 4.12 -4.62
CA THR A 28 -1.43 3.73 -4.97
C THR A 28 -1.39 2.63 -6.02
N TYR A 29 -2.11 1.56 -5.76
CA TYR A 29 -2.18 0.41 -6.66
C TYR A 29 -3.63 0.00 -6.90
N GLU A 30 -3.85 -0.66 -8.02
CA GLU A 30 -5.11 -1.25 -8.40
C GLU A 30 -4.93 -2.72 -8.68
N THR A 31 -5.83 -3.53 -8.15
CA THR A 31 -5.82 -4.98 -8.35
C THR A 31 -6.62 -5.32 -9.60
N ALA A 32 -6.31 -6.45 -10.23
CA ALA A 32 -7.09 -6.96 -11.37
C ALA A 32 -8.58 -7.19 -11.08
N LYS A 33 -8.98 -7.25 -9.79
CA LYS A 33 -10.38 -7.36 -9.36
C LYS A 33 -11.11 -6.01 -9.31
N GLY A 34 -10.45 -4.90 -9.70
CA GLY A 34 -11.00 -3.54 -9.64
C GLY A 34 -10.90 -2.86 -8.27
N TYR A 35 -10.26 -3.50 -7.29
CA TYR A 35 -10.02 -2.87 -5.98
C TYR A 35 -8.79 -1.97 -6.03
N ARG A 36 -8.93 -0.73 -5.55
CA ARG A 36 -7.86 0.25 -5.42
C ARG A 36 -7.40 0.37 -3.97
N GLY A 37 -6.10 0.22 -3.73
CA GLY A 37 -5.47 0.37 -2.42
C GLY A 37 -4.41 1.46 -2.43
N THR A 38 -4.20 2.10 -1.29
CA THR A 38 -3.12 3.07 -1.09
C THR A 38 -2.31 2.67 0.12
N ILE A 39 -1.01 2.51 -0.07
CA ILE A 39 -0.04 2.28 1.00
C ILE A 39 0.67 3.58 1.26
N ARG A 40 0.81 3.92 2.53
CA ARG A 40 1.47 5.14 3.02
C ARG A 40 2.66 4.73 3.86
N ASP A 41 3.54 5.69 4.14
CA ASP A 41 4.66 5.50 5.06
C ASP A 41 5.68 4.44 4.59
N ILE A 42 5.78 4.22 3.27
CA ILE A 42 6.85 3.40 2.71
C ILE A 42 8.14 4.23 2.80
N PRO A 43 9.29 3.68 3.22
CA PRO A 43 10.54 4.44 3.23
C PRO A 43 10.95 4.83 1.79
N GLU A 44 11.55 6.01 1.62
CA GLU A 44 12.03 6.48 0.31
C GLU A 44 13.05 5.53 -0.34
N ASP A 45 13.87 4.88 0.49
CA ASP A 45 14.90 3.92 0.08
C ASP A 45 14.34 2.49 -0.15
N ALA A 46 13.01 2.32 -0.10
CA ALA A 46 12.40 1.00 -0.30
C ALA A 46 12.69 0.47 -1.71
N SER A 47 13.21 -0.74 -1.79
CA SER A 47 13.38 -1.43 -3.07
C SER A 47 12.02 -1.76 -3.69
N GLU A 48 11.98 -1.94 -5.01
CA GLU A 48 10.76 -2.34 -5.72
C GLU A 48 10.14 -3.62 -5.12
N GLY A 49 10.99 -4.56 -4.68
CA GLY A 49 10.58 -5.77 -3.98
C GLY A 49 9.81 -5.51 -2.68
N ASP A 50 10.27 -4.56 -1.86
CA ASP A 50 9.61 -4.17 -0.60
C ASP A 50 8.25 -3.51 -0.86
N ILE A 51 8.17 -2.66 -1.88
CA ILE A 51 6.91 -2.03 -2.31
C ILE A 51 5.90 -3.11 -2.70
N TRP A 52 6.32 -4.08 -3.53
CA TRP A 52 5.46 -5.18 -3.92
C TRP A 52 5.08 -6.10 -2.75
N ASP A 53 5.98 -6.35 -1.79
CA ASP A 53 5.67 -7.14 -0.61
C ASP A 53 4.61 -6.45 0.26
N GLN A 54 4.73 -5.13 0.46
CA GLN A 54 3.72 -4.35 1.16
C GLN A 54 2.38 -4.35 0.43
N ILE A 55 2.37 -4.20 -0.91
CA ILE A 55 1.15 -4.32 -1.73
C ILE A 55 0.49 -5.68 -1.53
N ARG A 56 1.27 -6.77 -1.57
CA ARG A 56 0.76 -8.13 -1.35
C ARG A 56 0.20 -8.32 0.05
N ARG A 57 0.87 -7.84 1.10
CA ARG A 57 0.38 -7.91 2.49
C ARG A 57 -0.93 -7.13 2.63
N HIS A 58 -0.97 -5.90 2.12
CA HIS A 58 -2.16 -5.06 2.18
C HIS A 58 -3.34 -5.67 1.41
N MET A 59 -3.08 -6.27 0.24
CA MET A 59 -4.08 -7.05 -0.51
C MET A 59 -4.58 -8.23 0.30
N LYS A 60 -3.69 -9.05 0.88
CA LYS A 60 -4.07 -10.23 1.67
C LYS A 60 -4.91 -9.84 2.89
N THR A 61 -4.53 -8.77 3.59
CA THR A 61 -5.32 -8.25 4.72
C THR A 61 -6.70 -7.78 4.26
N LYS A 62 -6.79 -7.06 3.14
CA LYS A 62 -8.08 -6.59 2.60
C LYS A 62 -8.95 -7.72 2.06
N GLU A 63 -8.39 -8.71 1.37
CA GLU A 63 -9.11 -9.91 0.95
C GLU A 63 -9.62 -10.72 2.14
N HIS A 64 -8.86 -10.79 3.23
CA HIS A 64 -9.32 -11.42 4.47
C HIS A 64 -10.49 -10.64 5.09
N LEU A 65 -10.37 -9.32 5.25
CA LEU A 65 -11.44 -8.47 5.79
C LEU A 65 -12.72 -8.56 4.94
N LEU A 66 -12.60 -8.42 3.62
CA LEU A 66 -13.72 -8.53 2.68
C LEU A 66 -14.31 -9.95 2.62
N GLY A 67 -13.49 -10.97 2.80
CA GLY A 67 -13.94 -12.37 2.88
C GLY A 67 -14.74 -12.64 4.15
N THR A 68 -14.30 -12.07 5.28
CA THR A 68 -15.00 -12.18 6.56
C THR A 68 -16.31 -11.38 6.59
N GLU A 69 -16.39 -10.23 5.92
CA GLU A 69 -17.65 -9.51 5.74
C GLU A 69 -18.69 -10.32 4.93
N LYS A 70 -18.23 -11.22 4.05
CA LYS A 70 -19.11 -12.05 3.21
C LYS A 70 -19.64 -13.31 3.88
N GLU A 71 -19.07 -13.73 5.02
CA GLU A 71 -19.57 -14.88 5.81
C GLU A 71 -20.53 -14.46 6.93
N LEU A 72 -20.77 -13.15 7.10
CA LEU A 72 -21.68 -12.60 8.11
C LEU A 72 -23.03 -12.12 7.53
N GLU A 73 -23.31 -12.41 6.26
CA GLU A 73 -24.64 -12.23 5.64
C GLU A 73 -25.42 -13.54 5.53
#